data_AF-E0VID7-F1
#
_entry.id   AF-E0VID7-F1
#
_cell.length_a   1.000
_cell.length_b   1.000
_cell.length_c   1.000
_cell.angle_alpha   90.00
_cell.angle_beta   90.00
_cell.angle_gamma   90.00
#
_symmetry.space_group_name_H-M   'P 1'
#
loop_
_entity.id
_entity.type
_entity.pdbx_description
1 polymer ?
#
loop_
_entity_poly.entity_id
_entity_poly.type
_entity_poly.pdbx_seq_one_letter_code
_entity_poly.pdbx_strand_id
1 'polypeptide(L)'
;MMMITSNWVLILAIVRLAATLPEVIRIGGLFHPTDVNQEIAFRYAVEKINSDRTILPRSRLSAQIEKISPQDSFHASKRVCHLLRSGVAAIFGPQSPQTASHVQSICDTMEIPHLETRWDFRLRRESCLVNLYPHPASLSKAYVDLVKAWGWKSFTIIYESNEGLVRLQELLKAHGPTEFPISVRQLSEGDDYR
;
A
#
# COMPACT_ATOMS: atom_id res chain seq x y z
N MET A 1 -20.28 51.03 -14.43
CA MET A 1 -20.45 50.69 -13.00
C MET A 1 -20.94 49.25 -12.78
N MET A 2 -21.85 48.71 -13.60
CA MET A 2 -22.50 47.39 -13.39
C MET A 2 -21.63 46.16 -13.75
N MET A 3 -20.63 46.31 -14.63
CA MET A 3 -19.72 45.21 -14.99
C MET A 3 -18.66 44.92 -13.92
N ILE A 4 -18.28 45.93 -13.14
CA ILE A 4 -17.23 45.79 -12.11
C ILE A 4 -17.79 44.98 -10.94
N THR A 5 -19.02 45.27 -10.49
CA THR A 5 -19.68 44.55 -9.39
C THR A 5 -19.95 43.07 -9.70
N SER A 6 -20.27 42.72 -10.95
CA SER A 6 -20.46 41.33 -11.38
C SER A 6 -19.18 40.50 -11.25
N ASN A 7 -18.02 41.11 -11.56
CA ASN A 7 -16.72 40.43 -11.48
C ASN A 7 -16.32 40.15 -10.02
N TRP A 8 -16.62 41.06 -9.08
CA TRP A 8 -16.37 40.86 -7.64
C TRP A 8 -17.27 39.79 -7.02
N VAL A 9 -18.53 39.69 -7.46
CA VAL A 9 -19.45 38.61 -7.02
C VAL A 9 -18.97 37.25 -7.54
N LEU A 10 -18.47 37.20 -8.78
CA LEU A 10 -17.89 35.98 -9.35
C LEU A 10 -16.63 35.57 -8.57
N ILE A 11 -15.73 36.51 -8.24
CA ILE A 11 -14.53 36.25 -7.44
C ILE A 11 -14.89 35.79 -6.02
N LEU A 12 -15.88 36.40 -5.36
CA LEU A 12 -16.36 35.96 -4.04
C LEU A 12 -17.01 34.56 -4.08
N ALA A 13 -17.72 34.22 -5.15
CA ALA A 13 -18.25 32.88 -5.37
C ALA A 13 -17.12 31.86 -5.60
N ILE A 14 -16.10 32.22 -6.38
CA ILE A 14 -14.90 31.40 -6.63
C ILE A 14 -14.05 31.23 -5.36
N VAL A 15 -13.96 32.24 -4.49
CA VAL A 15 -13.28 32.17 -3.20
C VAL A 15 -14.04 31.31 -2.19
N ARG A 16 -15.38 31.25 -2.25
CA ARG A 16 -16.17 30.26 -1.49
C ARG A 16 -16.03 28.82 -2.03
N LEU A 17 -15.55 28.67 -3.26
CA LEU A 17 -15.17 27.41 -3.88
C LEU A 17 -13.73 26.98 -3.55
N ALA A 18 -13.00 27.73 -2.72
CA ALA A 18 -11.78 27.22 -2.11
C ALA A 18 -12.15 25.96 -1.32
N ALA A 19 -11.84 24.79 -1.88
CA ALA A 19 -12.31 23.48 -1.44
C ALA A 19 -11.89 23.20 0.00
N THR A 20 -12.76 23.55 0.95
CA THR A 20 -12.62 23.13 2.33
C THR A 20 -12.88 21.64 2.39
N LEU A 21 -12.06 20.89 3.14
CA LEU A 21 -12.31 19.47 3.35
C LEU A 21 -13.73 19.25 3.89
N PRO A 22 -14.40 18.16 3.50
CA PRO A 22 -15.72 17.84 4.03
C PRO A 22 -15.66 17.60 5.54
N GLU A 23 -16.79 17.73 6.23
CA GLU A 23 -16.89 17.43 7.67
C GLU A 23 -16.47 15.98 7.96
N VAL A 24 -16.81 15.05 7.07
CA VAL A 24 -16.46 13.63 7.17
C VAL A 24 -15.70 13.20 5.92
N ILE A 25 -14.47 12.74 6.11
CA ILE A 25 -13.62 12.15 5.07
C ILE A 25 -13.69 10.65 5.24
N ARG A 26 -14.32 9.95 4.30
CA ARG A 26 -14.40 8.49 4.34
C ARG A 26 -13.14 7.89 3.74
N ILE A 27 -12.55 6.90 4.40
CA ILE A 27 -11.43 6.14 3.87
C ILE A 27 -11.74 4.65 3.93
N GLY A 28 -11.46 3.95 2.83
CA GLY A 28 -11.74 2.53 2.68
C GLY A 28 -10.60 1.68 3.20
N GLY A 29 -10.90 0.59 3.90
CA GLY A 29 -9.94 -0.44 4.28
C GLY A 29 -10.41 -1.82 3.83
N LEU A 30 -9.58 -2.52 3.07
CA LEU A 30 -9.82 -3.86 2.56
C LEU A 30 -8.95 -4.86 3.29
N PHE A 31 -9.58 -5.77 4.03
CA PHE A 31 -8.86 -6.73 4.88
C PHE A 31 -9.34 -8.14 4.66
N HIS A 32 -8.41 -9.11 4.65
CA HIS A 32 -8.78 -10.51 4.80
C HIS A 32 -9.30 -10.75 6.23
N PRO A 33 -10.16 -11.76 6.48
CA PRO A 33 -10.54 -12.15 7.83
C PRO A 33 -9.37 -12.43 8.77
N THR A 34 -8.23 -12.89 8.25
CA THR A 34 -7.01 -13.13 9.04
C THR A 34 -6.11 -11.90 9.20
N ASP A 35 -6.36 -10.81 8.47
CA ASP A 35 -5.57 -9.56 8.56
C ASP A 35 -6.01 -8.71 9.76
N VAL A 36 -6.13 -9.33 10.94
CA VAL A 36 -6.70 -8.73 12.15
C VAL A 36 -5.83 -7.56 12.62
N ASN A 37 -4.51 -7.73 12.60
CA ASN A 37 -3.57 -6.69 13.06
C ASN A 37 -3.61 -5.45 12.16
N GLN A 38 -3.73 -5.65 10.85
CA GLN A 38 -3.80 -4.57 9.87
C GLN A 38 -5.11 -3.79 10.01
N GLU A 39 -6.24 -4.48 10.22
CA GLU A 39 -7.51 -3.81 10.50
C GLU A 39 -7.46 -3.01 11.81
N ILE A 40 -6.92 -3.60 12.88
CA ILE A 40 -6.78 -2.91 14.18
C ILE A 40 -5.90 -1.66 14.02
N ALA A 41 -4.75 -1.78 13.35
CA ALA A 41 -3.87 -0.65 13.09
C ALA A 41 -4.55 0.46 12.30
N PHE A 42 -5.36 0.10 11.28
CA PHE A 42 -6.12 1.05 10.49
C PHE A 42 -7.19 1.79 11.32
N ARG A 43 -7.97 1.07 12.14
CA ARG A 43 -8.96 1.67 13.05
C ARG A 43 -8.30 2.59 14.06
N TYR A 44 -7.22 2.12 14.68
CA TYR A 44 -6.45 2.89 15.65
C TYR A 44 -5.88 4.18 15.04
N ALA A 45 -5.37 4.12 13.81
CA ALA A 45 -4.87 5.31 13.11
C ALA A 45 -6.00 6.34 12.88
N VAL A 46 -7.19 5.90 12.48
CA VAL A 46 -8.37 6.78 12.32
C VAL A 46 -8.76 7.43 13.65
N GLU A 47 -8.81 6.65 14.73
CA GLU A 47 -9.11 7.17 16.07
C GLU A 47 -8.06 8.18 16.54
N LYS A 48 -6.78 7.88 16.33
CA LYS A 48 -5.66 8.74 16.71
C LYS A 48 -5.68 10.08 15.98
N ILE A 49 -6.01 10.10 14.68
CA ILE A 49 -6.15 11.35 13.93
C ILE A 49 -7.38 12.14 14.40
N ASN A 50 -8.48 11.46 14.69
CA ASN A 50 -9.71 12.11 15.14
C ASN A 50 -9.61 12.68 16.57
N SER A 51 -8.75 12.12 17.42
CA SER A 51 -8.50 12.64 18.77
C SER A 51 -7.57 13.86 18.77
N ASP A 52 -6.73 14.03 17.75
CA ASP A 52 -5.86 15.19 17.58
C ASP A 52 -6.46 16.24 16.63
N ARG A 53 -7.16 17.22 17.21
CA ARG A 53 -7.78 18.33 16.49
C ARG A 53 -6.78 19.29 15.83
N THR A 54 -5.48 19.16 16.10
CA THR A 54 -4.46 19.98 15.42
C THR A 54 -4.21 19.51 13.99
N ILE A 55 -4.49 18.24 13.69
CA ILE A 55 -4.28 17.64 12.36
C ILE A 55 -5.45 17.94 11.42
N LEU A 56 -6.68 17.65 11.86
CA LEU A 56 -7.91 17.93 11.12
C LEU A 56 -8.87 18.77 11.99
N PRO A 57 -8.74 20.11 12.00
CA PRO A 57 -9.51 20.97 12.91
C PRO A 57 -11.02 20.98 12.65
N ARG A 58 -11.44 20.77 11.40
CA ARG A 58 -12.84 20.89 10.96
C ARG A 58 -13.40 19.64 10.29
N SER A 59 -12.61 18.57 10.26
CA SER A 59 -12.96 17.32 9.58
C SER A 59 -12.66 16.15 10.50
N ARG A 60 -13.35 15.03 10.26
CA ARG A 60 -13.03 13.75 10.89
C ARG A 60 -12.89 12.66 9.83
N LEU A 61 -12.03 11.70 10.10
CA LEU A 61 -11.93 10.47 9.33
C LEU A 61 -13.06 9.51 9.71
N SER A 62 -13.59 8.80 8.72
CA SER A 62 -14.54 7.70 8.92
C SER A 62 -14.02 6.46 8.20
N ALA A 63 -13.69 5.42 8.96
CA ALA A 63 -13.25 4.14 8.44
C ALA A 63 -14.44 3.37 7.81
N GLN A 64 -14.31 3.04 6.52
CA GLN A 64 -15.23 2.16 5.79
C GLN A 64 -14.50 0.84 5.56
N ILE A 65 -14.88 -0.21 6.29
CA ILE A 65 -14.13 -1.47 6.31
C ILE A 65 -14.92 -2.56 5.58
N GLU A 66 -14.26 -3.21 4.63
CA GLU A 66 -14.79 -4.36 3.91
C GLU A 66 -13.88 -5.57 4.09
N LYS A 67 -14.52 -6.74 4.24
CA LYS A 67 -13.83 -8.03 4.30
C LYS A 67 -13.82 -8.68 2.93
N ILE A 68 -12.65 -9.12 2.49
CA ILE A 68 -12.44 -9.77 1.20
C ILE A 68 -11.70 -11.08 1.40
N SER A 69 -12.25 -12.19 0.92
CA SER A 69 -11.54 -13.46 0.83
C SER A 69 -10.51 -13.42 -0.31
N PRO A 70 -9.36 -14.09 -0.20
CA PRO A 70 -8.34 -14.03 -1.21
C PRO A 70 -8.80 -14.87 -2.43
N GLN A 71 -8.22 -14.58 -3.59
CA GLN A 71 -8.55 -15.24 -4.87
C GLN A 71 -9.98 -15.08 -5.41
N ASP A 72 -10.83 -14.26 -4.79
CA ASP A 72 -12.16 -13.93 -5.34
C ASP A 72 -12.20 -12.51 -5.92
N SER A 73 -11.72 -12.36 -7.15
CA SER A 73 -11.66 -11.07 -7.86
C SER A 73 -13.04 -10.44 -8.05
N PHE A 74 -14.08 -11.25 -8.24
CA PHE A 74 -15.44 -10.76 -8.43
C PHE A 74 -16.04 -10.18 -7.13
N HIS A 75 -15.88 -10.88 -6.00
CA HIS A 75 -16.31 -10.34 -4.72
C HIS A 75 -15.47 -9.12 -4.32
N ALA A 76 -14.17 -9.12 -4.62
CA ALA A 76 -13.31 -7.97 -4.43
C ALA A 76 -13.84 -6.74 -5.20
N SER A 77 -14.18 -6.87 -6.48
CA SER A 77 -14.82 -5.80 -7.25
C SER A 77 -16.09 -5.28 -6.58
N LYS A 78 -16.97 -6.16 -6.12
CA LYS A 78 -18.21 -5.74 -5.45
C LYS A 78 -17.94 -4.93 -4.18
N ARG A 79 -16.97 -5.34 -3.37
CA ARG A 79 -16.58 -4.63 -2.14
C ARG A 79 -15.96 -3.27 -2.45
N VAL A 80 -15.07 -3.20 -3.45
CA VAL A 80 -14.51 -1.92 -3.92
C VAL A 80 -15.62 -1.00 -4.41
N CYS A 81 -16.52 -1.47 -5.27
CA CYS A 81 -17.66 -0.67 -5.75
C CYS A 81 -18.58 -0.19 -4.62
N HIS A 82 -18.71 -0.95 -3.53
CA HIS A 82 -19.43 -0.50 -2.33
C HIS A 82 -18.71 0.69 -1.67
N LEU A 83 -17.40 0.60 -1.47
CA LEU A 83 -16.60 1.72 -0.96
C LEU A 83 -16.69 2.96 -1.87
N LEU A 84 -16.56 2.78 -3.19
CA LEU A 84 -16.67 3.87 -4.16
C LEU A 84 -18.03 4.58 -4.08
N ARG A 85 -19.14 3.83 -4.00
CA ARG A 85 -20.47 4.42 -3.83
C ARG A 85 -20.65 5.18 -2.52
N SER A 86 -19.89 4.85 -1.48
CA SER A 86 -19.91 5.59 -0.21
C SER A 86 -19.13 6.92 -0.29
N GLY A 87 -18.35 7.13 -1.35
CA GLY A 87 -17.53 8.32 -1.55
C GLY A 87 -16.26 8.31 -0.70
N VAL A 88 -15.50 7.21 -0.74
CA VAL A 88 -14.17 7.15 -0.10
C VAL A 88 -13.16 8.04 -0.84
N ALA A 89 -12.30 8.70 -0.07
CA ALA A 89 -11.20 9.52 -0.59
C ALA A 89 -9.95 8.70 -0.96
N ALA A 90 -9.81 7.50 -0.39
CA ALA A 90 -8.71 6.57 -0.66
C ALA A 90 -9.10 5.16 -0.21
N ILE A 91 -8.42 4.14 -0.74
CA ILE A 91 -8.59 2.73 -0.39
C ILE A 91 -7.25 2.16 0.09
N PHE A 92 -7.25 1.49 1.25
CA PHE A 92 -6.09 0.82 1.83
C PHE A 92 -6.19 -0.69 1.67
N GLY A 93 -5.08 -1.33 1.32
CA GLY A 93 -4.98 -2.78 1.14
C GLY A 93 -5.76 -3.29 -0.08
N PRO A 94 -5.83 -4.62 -0.30
CA PRO A 94 -5.52 -5.69 0.66
C PRO A 94 -4.07 -6.18 0.63
N GLN A 95 -3.76 -7.14 1.52
CA GLN A 95 -2.44 -7.79 1.62
C GLN A 95 -2.20 -8.85 0.54
N SER A 96 -3.25 -9.47 -0.01
CA SER A 96 -3.11 -10.46 -1.10
C SER A 96 -2.68 -9.79 -2.41
N PRO A 97 -1.53 -10.18 -3.02
CA PRO A 97 -1.04 -9.56 -4.25
C PRO A 97 -2.00 -9.70 -5.44
N GLN A 98 -2.70 -10.82 -5.55
CA GLN A 98 -3.64 -11.11 -6.64
C GLN A 98 -4.86 -10.22 -6.52
N THR A 99 -5.47 -10.17 -5.33
CA THR A 99 -6.65 -9.32 -5.08
C THR A 99 -6.30 -7.84 -5.22
N ALA A 100 -5.14 -7.41 -4.70
CA ALA A 100 -4.74 -6.02 -4.76
C ALA A 100 -4.47 -5.53 -6.19
N SER A 101 -3.91 -6.38 -7.07
CA SER A 101 -3.79 -6.06 -8.50
C SER A 101 -5.12 -5.72 -9.17
N HIS A 102 -6.18 -6.40 -8.72
CA HIS A 102 -7.54 -6.17 -9.21
C HIS A 102 -8.14 -4.88 -8.63
N VAL A 103 -7.94 -4.63 -7.33
CA VAL A 103 -8.32 -3.37 -6.67
C VAL A 103 -7.62 -2.18 -7.33
N GLN A 104 -6.32 -2.29 -7.61
CA GLN A 104 -5.56 -1.26 -8.29
C GLN A 104 -6.16 -0.91 -9.64
N SER A 105 -6.49 -1.91 -10.46
CA SER A 105 -7.06 -1.66 -11.80
C SER A 105 -8.34 -0.83 -11.73
N ILE A 106 -9.17 -1.07 -10.71
CA ILE A 106 -10.37 -0.27 -10.45
C ILE A 106 -10.00 1.14 -9.96
N CYS A 107 -9.02 1.26 -9.08
CA CYS A 107 -8.55 2.53 -8.54
C CYS A 107 -7.95 3.45 -9.61
N ASP A 108 -7.14 2.91 -10.55
CA ASP A 108 -6.67 3.65 -11.73
C ASP A 108 -7.85 4.17 -12.55
N THR A 109 -8.83 3.29 -12.84
CA THR A 109 -9.99 3.62 -13.69
C THR A 109 -10.87 4.71 -13.06
N MET A 110 -10.99 4.68 -11.73
CA MET A 110 -11.87 5.58 -10.97
C MET A 110 -11.11 6.78 -10.37
N GLU A 111 -9.82 6.90 -10.67
CA GLU A 111 -8.91 7.93 -10.14
C GLU A 111 -8.91 8.02 -8.60
N ILE A 112 -9.02 6.88 -7.92
CA ILE A 112 -8.99 6.80 -6.45
C ILE A 112 -7.59 6.41 -5.98
N PRO A 113 -7.00 7.14 -5.01
CA PRO A 113 -5.75 6.73 -4.38
C PRO A 113 -5.85 5.33 -3.75
N HIS A 114 -4.97 4.42 -4.18
CA HIS A 114 -4.80 3.09 -3.61
C HIS A 114 -3.50 3.05 -2.78
N LEU A 115 -3.64 2.68 -1.51
CA LEU A 115 -2.56 2.70 -0.52
C LEU A 115 -2.22 1.28 -0.09
N GLU A 116 -0.99 0.88 -0.33
CA GLU A 116 -0.49 -0.46 -0.02
C GLU A 116 0.62 -0.41 1.03
N THR A 117 0.74 -1.49 1.80
CA THR A 117 1.80 -1.66 2.83
C THR A 117 2.44 -3.04 2.75
N ARG A 118 2.43 -3.65 1.56
CA ARG A 118 2.96 -5.00 1.32
C ARG A 118 4.11 -4.96 0.34
N TRP A 119 4.92 -6.01 0.36
CA TRP A 119 5.91 -6.23 -0.66
C TRP A 119 5.25 -6.54 -2.02
N ASP A 120 5.69 -5.86 -3.08
CA ASP A 120 5.34 -6.17 -4.47
C ASP A 120 6.59 -6.07 -5.35
N PHE A 121 6.94 -7.16 -6.03
CA PHE A 121 8.10 -7.21 -6.92
C PHE A 121 7.79 -6.67 -8.33
N ARG A 122 6.52 -6.43 -8.65
CA ARG A 122 6.12 -5.92 -9.95
C ARG A 122 6.49 -4.46 -10.03
N LEU A 123 7.47 -4.14 -10.87
CA LEU A 123 7.92 -2.76 -11.13
C LEU A 123 6.97 -2.02 -12.09
N ARG A 124 5.65 -2.26 -11.97
CA ARG A 124 4.67 -1.56 -12.80
C ARG A 124 4.43 -0.18 -12.22
N ARG A 125 4.53 0.84 -13.08
CA ARG A 125 4.05 2.17 -12.74
C ARG A 125 2.53 2.14 -12.89
N GLU A 126 1.85 2.13 -11.75
CA GLU A 126 0.41 2.14 -11.66
C GLU A 126 -0.03 3.55 -11.24
N SER A 127 -1.09 4.04 -11.88
CA SER A 127 -1.63 5.36 -11.64
C SER A 127 -2.32 5.34 -10.28
N CYS A 128 -2.22 6.39 -9.46
CA CYS A 128 -2.89 6.44 -8.15
C CYS A 128 -2.44 5.37 -7.11
N LEU A 129 -1.42 4.54 -7.37
CA LEU A 129 -0.80 3.68 -6.37
C LEU A 129 0.22 4.43 -5.52
N VAL A 130 0.12 4.29 -4.21
CA VAL A 130 1.20 4.60 -3.27
C VAL A 130 1.45 3.38 -2.40
N ASN A 131 2.59 2.73 -2.59
CA ASN A 131 3.03 1.63 -1.74
C ASN A 131 4.03 2.16 -0.70
N LEU A 132 3.68 2.06 0.58
CA LEU A 132 4.51 2.46 1.72
C LEU A 132 5.51 1.38 2.13
N TYR A 133 5.44 0.19 1.55
CA TYR A 133 6.45 -0.84 1.73
C TYR A 133 7.75 -0.46 1.01
N PRO A 134 8.93 -0.74 1.58
CA PRO A 134 10.20 -0.43 0.94
C PRO A 134 10.30 -1.01 -0.48
N HIS A 135 10.74 -0.17 -1.42
CA HIS A 135 10.91 -0.58 -2.81
C HIS A 135 11.86 -1.78 -2.93
N PRO A 136 11.54 -2.82 -3.72
CA PRO A 136 12.34 -4.05 -3.81
C PRO A 136 13.83 -3.80 -4.07
N ALA A 137 14.16 -2.89 -5.01
CA ALA A 137 15.55 -2.57 -5.33
C ALA A 137 16.32 -1.96 -4.13
N SER A 138 15.64 -1.17 -3.27
CA SER A 138 16.26 -0.59 -2.08
C SER A 138 16.56 -1.67 -1.04
N LEU A 139 15.64 -2.61 -0.83
CA LEU A 139 15.87 -3.76 0.05
C LEU A 139 16.99 -4.66 -0.47
N SER A 140 16.98 -4.99 -1.77
CA SER A 140 18.01 -5.87 -2.32
C SER A 140 19.39 -5.23 -2.27
N LYS A 141 19.51 -3.91 -2.48
CA LYS A 141 20.77 -3.18 -2.27
C LYS A 141 21.22 -3.25 -0.81
N ALA A 142 20.31 -3.06 0.15
CA ALA A 142 20.63 -3.14 1.57
C ALA A 142 21.20 -4.53 1.96
N TYR A 143 20.68 -5.61 1.39
CA TYR A 143 21.24 -6.95 1.61
C TYR A 143 22.67 -7.09 1.06
N VAL A 144 22.94 -6.56 -0.13
CA VAL A 144 24.29 -6.56 -0.72
C VAL A 144 25.26 -5.75 0.15
N ASP A 145 24.84 -4.58 0.60
CA ASP A 145 25.67 -3.69 1.43
C ASP A 145 25.98 -4.33 2.79
N LEU A 146 25.03 -5.07 3.38
CA LEU A 146 25.22 -5.84 4.62
C LEU A 146 26.29 -6.94 4.46
N VAL A 147 26.17 -7.76 3.41
CA VAL A 147 27.12 -8.84 3.11
C VAL A 147 28.53 -8.29 2.89
N LYS A 148 28.65 -7.15 2.19
CA LYS A 148 29.93 -6.45 2.01
C LYS A 148 30.48 -5.91 3.32
N ALA A 149 29.66 -5.23 4.13
CA ALA A 149 30.07 -4.64 5.39
C ALA A 149 30.58 -5.69 6.38
N TRP A 150 30.02 -6.90 6.35
CA TRP A 150 30.48 -8.02 7.18
C TRP A 150 31.64 -8.83 6.57
N GLY A 151 32.08 -8.49 5.36
CA GLY A 151 33.20 -9.18 4.69
C GLY A 151 32.90 -10.65 4.40
N TRP A 152 31.64 -11.02 4.21
CA TRP A 152 31.24 -12.40 3.94
C TRP A 152 31.74 -12.84 2.57
N LYS A 153 32.54 -13.91 2.56
CA LYS A 153 33.06 -14.52 1.32
C LYS A 153 32.24 -15.73 0.87
N SER A 154 31.54 -16.37 1.81
CA SER A 154 30.69 -17.54 1.61
C SER A 154 29.52 -17.48 2.57
N PHE A 155 28.31 -17.79 2.10
CA PHE A 155 27.11 -17.80 2.92
C PHE A 155 26.01 -18.68 2.30
N THR A 156 25.00 -19.00 3.11
CA THR A 156 23.84 -19.79 2.72
C THR A 156 22.60 -18.94 2.77
N ILE A 157 21.85 -18.90 1.67
CA ILE A 157 20.52 -18.29 1.62
C ILE A 157 19.50 -19.37 1.96
N ILE A 158 18.71 -19.13 3.01
CA ILE A 158 17.59 -19.98 3.41
C ILE A 158 16.31 -19.22 3.11
N TYR A 159 15.38 -19.82 2.39
CA TYR A 159 14.10 -19.21 2.03
C TYR A 159 12.94 -20.19 2.13
N GLU A 160 11.74 -19.67 2.36
CA GLU A 160 10.52 -20.46 2.53
C GLU A 160 9.77 -20.64 1.19
N SER A 161 9.58 -19.54 0.46
CA SER A 161 8.79 -19.51 -0.77
C SER A 161 9.57 -18.95 -1.96
N ASN A 162 9.16 -19.31 -3.18
CA ASN A 162 9.74 -18.78 -4.41
C ASN A 162 9.75 -17.24 -4.46
N GLU A 163 8.76 -16.58 -3.84
CA GLU A 163 8.72 -15.13 -3.68
C GLU A 163 9.88 -14.59 -2.84
N GLY A 164 10.27 -15.31 -1.78
CA GLY A 164 11.43 -15.00 -0.96
C GLY A 164 12.73 -15.01 -1.75
N LEU A 165 12.87 -15.94 -2.70
CA LEU A 165 14.03 -15.99 -3.59
C LEU A 165 14.07 -14.78 -4.54
N VAL A 166 12.92 -14.35 -5.08
CA VAL A 166 12.83 -13.16 -5.94
C VAL A 166 13.30 -11.89 -5.21
N ARG A 167 13.05 -11.76 -3.89
CA ARG A 167 13.55 -10.64 -3.07
C ARG A 167 15.08 -10.54 -3.07
N LEU A 168 15.76 -11.68 -3.19
CA LEU A 168 17.21 -11.82 -3.08
C LEU A 168 17.91 -11.88 -4.44
N GLN A 169 17.19 -11.62 -5.54
CA GLN A 169 17.75 -11.73 -6.90
C GLN A 169 19.00 -10.87 -7.11
N GLU A 170 19.04 -9.64 -6.58
CA GLU A 170 20.20 -8.76 -6.78
C GLU A 170 21.39 -9.20 -5.93
N LEU A 171 21.14 -9.81 -4.77
CA LEU A 171 22.21 -10.40 -3.96
C LEU A 171 22.86 -11.58 -4.69
N LEU A 172 22.04 -12.44 -5.31
CA LEU A 172 22.50 -13.56 -6.12
C LEU A 172 23.29 -13.10 -7.36
N LYS A 173 22.86 -12.02 -8.01
CA LYS A 173 23.57 -11.43 -9.17
C LYS A 173 24.88 -10.74 -8.78
N ALA A 174 24.92 -10.08 -7.62
CA ALA A 174 26.08 -9.32 -7.16
C ALA A 174 27.26 -10.23 -6.77
N HIS A 175 26.98 -11.46 -6.34
CA HIS A 175 28.00 -12.46 -6.05
C HIS A 175 28.44 -13.11 -7.36
N GLY A 176 29.44 -12.50 -8.00
CA GLY A 176 30.06 -13.03 -9.22
C GLY A 176 30.72 -14.40 -9.02
N PRO A 177 31.49 -14.89 -10.00
CA PRO A 177 32.17 -16.18 -9.92
C PRO A 177 33.32 -16.11 -8.91
N THR A 178 33.01 -16.29 -7.63
CA THR A 178 34.01 -16.39 -6.55
C THR A 178 34.35 -17.86 -6.27
N GLU A 179 35.54 -18.11 -5.72
CA GLU A 179 35.99 -19.45 -5.33
C GLU A 179 35.06 -20.16 -4.33
N PHE A 180 34.27 -19.39 -3.56
CA PHE A 180 33.26 -19.93 -2.64
C PHE A 180 31.85 -19.69 -3.18
N PRO A 181 31.08 -20.75 -3.49
CA PRO A 181 29.72 -20.60 -4.02
C PRO A 181 28.75 -20.16 -2.91
N ILE A 182 27.82 -19.25 -3.25
CA ILE A 182 26.60 -19.08 -2.44
C ILE A 182 25.82 -20.39 -2.54
N SER A 183 25.44 -20.95 -1.39
CA SER A 183 24.49 -22.05 -1.37
C SER A 183 23.08 -21.52 -1.12
N VAL A 184 22.10 -22.09 -1.80
CA VAL A 184 20.70 -21.68 -1.73
C VAL A 184 19.89 -22.90 -1.30
N ARG A 185 19.12 -22.77 -0.22
CA ARG A 185 18.29 -23.85 0.32
C ARG A 185 16.88 -23.37 0.58
N GLN A 186 15.92 -24.10 0.03
CA GLN A 186 14.52 -23.92 0.38
C GLN A 186 14.20 -24.75 1.62
N LEU A 187 13.45 -24.17 2.55
CA LEU A 187 12.87 -24.92 3.66
C LEU A 187 11.73 -25.81 3.14
N SER A 188 11.64 -27.03 3.68
CA SER A 188 10.58 -27.97 3.34
C SER A 188 9.22 -27.41 3.78
N GLU A 189 8.14 -27.75 3.08
CA GLU A 189 6.78 -27.50 3.58
C GLU A 189 6.56 -28.33 4.86
N GLY A 190 6.50 -27.68 6.03
CA GLY A 190 6.45 -28.36 7.33
C GLY A 190 7.03 -27.54 8.48
N ASP A 191 6.95 -28.12 9.68
CA ASP A 191 6.99 -27.52 11.02
C ASP A 191 7.92 -26.31 11.26
N ASP A 192 7.44 -25.46 12.18
CA ASP A 192 8.09 -24.27 12.73
C ASP A 192 9.61 -24.43 12.90
N TYR A 193 10.39 -23.78 12.02
CA TYR A 193 11.86 -23.80 12.05
C TYR A 193 12.45 -22.78 13.03
N ARG A 194 11.67 -22.40 14.06
CA ARG A 194 12.04 -21.42 15.09
C ARG A 194 12.69 -22.08 16.30
#